data_AF-V3Z8I3-F1
#
_entry.id   AF-V3Z8I3-F1
#
_cell.length_a   1.000
_cell.length_b   1.000
_cell.length_c   1.000
_cell.angle_alpha   90.00
_cell.angle_beta   90.00
_cell.angle_gamma   90.00
#
_symmetry.space_group_name_H-M   'P 1'
#
loop_
_entity.id
_entity.type
_entity.pdbx_description
1 polymer ?
#
loop_
_entity_poly.entity_id
_entity_poly.type
_entity_poly.pdbx_seq_one_letter_code
_entity_poly.pdbx_strand_id
1 'polypeptide(L)'
;MLWTSLLRFVLNVSILIQIGSSDYPFNNPSLAWDERVHDLVGRLTLGEIKEQMSKGGAGPIAGPAPAIPRLGINAYSWNTECLRGDVAAGNATAFPQAIGLAASFSPDLIFRVAEATSVEVRAKFNYYIKNKMYGDHKGVSCFSPVINIVRDPRWGRTQNVHKMLLESEITRSYSPKKRQTTIGSL
;
A
#
# COMPACT_ATOMS: atom_id res chain seq x y z
N MET A 1 51.16 -42.52 22.21
CA MET A 1 50.14 -43.21 21.40
C MET A 1 49.01 -43.68 22.30
N LEU A 2 48.01 -42.85 22.54
CA LEU A 2 46.74 -43.24 23.17
C LEU A 2 45.65 -42.45 22.44
N TRP A 3 45.30 -42.95 21.26
CA TRP A 3 44.22 -42.43 20.43
C TRP A 3 43.04 -43.39 20.54
N THR A 4 41.84 -42.81 20.52
CA THR A 4 40.54 -43.42 20.22
C THR A 4 39.98 -44.45 21.21
N SER A 5 38.97 -44.06 21.99
CA SER A 5 37.65 -44.70 21.92
C SER A 5 36.60 -43.97 22.76
N LEU A 6 35.35 -44.06 22.29
CA LEU A 6 34.10 -43.80 23.02
C LEU A 6 33.52 -42.38 22.96
N LEU A 7 33.42 -41.90 21.72
CA LEU A 7 32.33 -41.04 21.25
C LEU A 7 30.99 -41.81 21.39
N ARG A 8 30.34 -41.78 22.57
CA ARG A 8 28.99 -42.34 22.79
C ARG A 8 27.93 -41.24 22.72
N PHE A 9 27.38 -41.08 21.52
CA PHE A 9 25.94 -41.20 21.27
C PHE A 9 24.99 -40.47 22.25
N VAL A 10 24.87 -39.16 22.09
CA VAL A 10 23.61 -38.45 22.35
C VAL A 10 23.24 -37.73 21.06
N LEU A 11 22.60 -38.47 20.15
CA LEU A 11 21.94 -37.90 18.98
C LEU A 11 20.81 -37.00 19.50
N ASN A 12 21.08 -35.70 19.61
CA ASN A 12 20.03 -34.69 19.74
C ASN A 12 19.22 -34.72 18.44
N VAL A 13 18.11 -35.46 18.44
CA VAL A 13 17.06 -35.31 17.44
C VAL A 13 16.32 -34.01 17.77
N SER A 14 16.93 -32.89 17.41
CA SER A 14 16.21 -31.63 17.30
C SER A 14 15.32 -31.75 16.07
N ILE A 15 14.06 -32.14 16.27
CA ILE A 15 13.02 -31.94 15.27
C ILE A 15 12.92 -30.43 15.08
N LEU A 16 13.60 -29.93 14.04
CA LEU A 16 13.28 -28.63 13.46
C LEU A 16 11.86 -28.77 12.93
N ILE A 17 10.88 -28.27 13.69
CA ILE A 17 9.58 -27.94 13.14
C ILE A 17 9.85 -26.86 12.11
N GLN A 18 10.03 -27.28 10.85
CA GLN A 18 9.90 -26.37 9.72
C GLN A 18 8.45 -25.88 9.78
N ILE A 19 8.27 -24.68 10.32
CA ILE A 19 7.06 -23.88 10.08
C ILE A 19 7.11 -23.58 8.58
N GLY A 20 6.58 -24.51 7.79
CA GLY A 20 6.42 -24.32 6.37
C GLY A 20 5.55 -23.09 6.16
N SER A 21 6.05 -22.12 5.42
CA SER A 21 5.19 -21.17 4.72
C SER A 21 4.15 -22.00 4.00
N SER A 22 2.90 -21.95 4.45
CA SER A 22 1.81 -22.63 3.77
C SER A 22 1.73 -22.01 2.39
N ASP A 23 1.96 -22.82 1.36
CA ASP A 23 1.90 -22.35 -0.03
C ASP A 23 0.43 -22.19 -0.43
N TYR A 24 -0.16 -21.09 0.03
CA TYR A 24 -1.54 -20.77 -0.28
C TYR A 24 -1.66 -20.26 -1.73
N PRO A 25 -2.72 -20.65 -2.47
CA PRO A 25 -2.95 -20.16 -3.83
C PRO A 25 -2.90 -18.63 -3.96
N PHE A 26 -3.39 -17.88 -2.95
CA PHE A 26 -3.33 -16.41 -2.97
C PHE A 26 -1.90 -15.82 -3.05
N ASN A 27 -0.87 -16.59 -2.65
CA ASN A 27 0.53 -16.20 -2.74
C ASN A 27 1.15 -16.44 -4.13
N ASN A 28 0.50 -17.20 -5.02
CA ASN A 28 1.02 -17.49 -6.35
C ASN A 28 0.73 -16.33 -7.33
N PRO A 29 1.73 -15.56 -7.79
CA PRO A 29 1.52 -14.44 -8.69
C PRO A 29 1.13 -14.85 -10.12
N SER A 30 1.25 -16.14 -10.47
CA SER A 30 0.89 -16.67 -11.79
C SER A 30 -0.60 -16.90 -11.95
N LEU A 31 -1.36 -16.99 -10.84
CA LEU A 31 -2.82 -17.11 -10.86
C LEU A 31 -3.48 -15.75 -11.11
N ALA A 32 -4.71 -15.77 -11.62
CA ALA A 32 -5.48 -14.57 -11.85
C ALA A 32 -5.73 -13.82 -10.53
N TRP A 33 -5.80 -12.48 -10.60
CA TRP A 33 -6.05 -11.64 -9.43
C TRP A 33 -7.32 -12.07 -8.67
N ASP A 34 -8.42 -12.28 -9.38
CA ASP A 34 -9.70 -12.62 -8.77
C ASP A 34 -9.66 -13.99 -8.08
N GLU A 35 -8.98 -14.98 -8.66
CA GLU A 35 -8.78 -16.30 -8.05
C GLU A 35 -8.03 -16.20 -6.72
N ARG A 36 -6.96 -15.40 -6.69
CA ARG A 36 -6.15 -15.18 -5.49
C ARG A 36 -6.94 -14.46 -4.40
N VAL A 37 -7.74 -13.46 -4.78
CA VAL A 37 -8.60 -12.72 -3.83
C VAL A 37 -9.70 -13.62 -3.29
N HIS A 38 -10.37 -14.39 -4.14
CA HIS A 38 -11.40 -15.33 -3.70
C HIS A 38 -10.86 -16.40 -2.75
N ASP A 39 -9.68 -16.97 -3.04
CA ASP A 39 -9.02 -17.91 -2.14
C ASP A 39 -8.68 -17.28 -0.79
N LEU A 40 -8.09 -16.07 -0.79
CA LEU A 40 -7.75 -15.36 0.45
C LEU A 40 -9.00 -15.04 1.29
N VAL A 41 -10.01 -14.39 0.69
CA VAL A 41 -11.23 -13.97 1.40
C VAL A 41 -12.02 -15.19 1.90
N GLY A 42 -12.08 -16.27 1.12
CA GLY A 42 -12.74 -17.52 1.52
C GLY A 42 -12.07 -18.24 2.70
N ARG A 43 -10.82 -17.90 3.02
CA ARG A 43 -10.08 -18.45 4.18
C ARG A 43 -10.28 -17.64 5.46
N LEU A 44 -10.79 -16.41 5.37
CA LEU A 44 -10.98 -15.54 6.53
C LEU A 44 -12.18 -16.01 7.35
N THR A 45 -12.01 -16.00 8.67
CA THR A 45 -13.12 -16.13 9.60
C THR A 45 -13.94 -14.84 9.63
N LEU A 46 -15.20 -14.94 10.05
CA LEU A 46 -16.05 -13.75 10.21
C LEU A 46 -15.43 -12.71 11.18
N GLY A 47 -14.74 -13.17 12.22
CA GLY A 47 -14.03 -12.30 13.16
C GLY A 47 -12.88 -11.54 12.50
N GLU A 48 -12.05 -12.23 11.71
CA GLU A 48 -10.97 -11.59 10.95
C GLU A 48 -11.52 -10.58 9.94
N ILE A 49 -12.60 -10.91 9.21
CA ILE A 49 -13.26 -9.98 8.29
C ILE A 49 -13.70 -8.70 9.01
N LYS A 50 -14.38 -8.84 10.17
CA LYS A 50 -14.82 -7.70 10.97
C LYS A 50 -13.65 -6.79 11.35
N GLU A 51 -12.54 -7.36 11.80
CA GLU A 51 -11.35 -6.58 12.15
C GLU A 51 -10.75 -5.90 10.91
N GLN A 52 -10.58 -6.61 9.79
CA GLN A 52 -10.04 -6.03 8.55
C GLN A 52 -10.92 -4.91 7.97
N MET A 53 -12.24 -4.94 8.21
CA MET A 53 -13.17 -3.90 7.74
C MET A 53 -13.28 -2.71 8.69
N SER A 54 -13.12 -2.92 10.00
CA SER A 54 -13.31 -1.89 11.02
C SER A 54 -12.00 -1.24 11.47
N LYS A 55 -10.86 -1.86 11.17
CA LYS A 55 -9.51 -1.38 11.47
C LYS A 55 -8.73 -1.13 10.18
N GLY A 56 -7.66 -0.35 10.27
CA GLY A 56 -6.82 0.08 9.14
C GLY A 56 -6.61 1.58 9.06
N GLY A 57 -7.45 2.35 9.79
CA GLY A 57 -7.50 3.81 9.84
C GLY A 57 -6.34 4.48 10.55
N ALA A 58 -6.58 5.74 10.92
CA ALA A 58 -5.60 6.57 11.59
C ALA A 58 -5.64 6.37 13.11
N GLY A 59 -4.46 6.45 13.73
CA GLY A 59 -4.28 6.48 15.18
C GLY A 59 -4.52 5.13 15.87
N PRO A 60 -4.36 5.10 17.20
CA PRO A 60 -4.29 3.85 17.98
C PRO A 60 -5.62 3.11 18.10
N ILE A 61 -6.75 3.78 17.80
CA ILE A 61 -8.09 3.20 17.93
C ILE A 61 -8.53 2.53 16.62
N ALA A 62 -8.34 3.23 15.50
CA ALA A 62 -8.82 2.78 14.20
C ALA A 62 -7.75 2.08 13.37
N GLY A 63 -6.46 2.16 13.73
CA GLY A 63 -5.37 1.54 12.98
C GLY A 63 -4.30 0.88 13.85
N PRO A 64 -3.44 0.05 13.23
CA PRO A 64 -3.62 -0.55 11.90
C PRO A 64 -4.63 -1.71 11.90
N ALA A 65 -4.99 -2.23 10.72
CA ALA A 65 -5.69 -3.50 10.61
C ALA A 65 -4.78 -4.59 11.19
N PRO A 66 -5.29 -5.45 12.09
CA PRO A 66 -4.44 -6.41 12.78
C PRO A 66 -3.89 -7.46 11.80
N ALA A 67 -2.73 -8.01 12.14
CA ALA A 67 -2.15 -9.13 11.41
C ALA A 67 -3.03 -10.38 11.52
N ILE A 68 -2.92 -11.29 10.55
CA ILE A 68 -3.54 -12.62 10.58
C ILE A 68 -2.41 -13.66 10.49
N PRO A 69 -1.80 -14.05 11.62
CA PRO A 69 -0.61 -14.92 11.62
C PRO A 69 -0.84 -16.28 10.97
N ARG A 70 -2.04 -16.86 11.11
CA ARG A 70 -2.39 -18.17 10.52
C ARG A 70 -2.28 -18.17 8.99
N LEU A 71 -2.52 -17.02 8.37
CA LEU A 71 -2.43 -16.83 6.92
C LEU A 71 -1.12 -16.13 6.50
N GLY A 72 -0.23 -15.81 7.44
CA GLY A 72 1.01 -15.07 7.15
C GLY A 72 0.79 -13.62 6.73
N ILE A 73 -0.35 -13.02 7.07
CA ILE A 73 -0.70 -11.64 6.69
C ILE A 73 -0.23 -10.68 7.79
N ASN A 74 0.57 -9.69 7.41
CA ASN A 74 1.03 -8.66 8.33
C ASN A 74 -0.06 -7.61 8.58
N ALA A 75 0.12 -6.82 9.64
CA ALA A 75 -0.74 -5.66 9.88
C ALA A 75 -0.62 -4.66 8.72
N TYR A 76 -1.69 -3.92 8.45
CA TYR A 76 -1.74 -2.97 7.34
C TYR A 76 -2.49 -1.69 7.74
N SER A 77 -1.96 -0.53 7.37
CA SER A 77 -2.66 0.75 7.47
C SER A 77 -3.01 1.25 6.08
N TRP A 78 -4.28 1.60 5.87
CA TRP A 78 -4.72 2.24 4.64
C TRP A 78 -4.49 3.77 4.65
N ASN A 79 -4.10 4.33 5.79
CA ASN A 79 -4.05 5.77 6.04
C ASN A 79 -2.72 6.37 5.56
N THR A 80 -2.54 6.47 4.24
CA THR A 80 -1.42 7.22 3.63
C THR A 80 -2.00 8.37 2.80
N GLU A 81 -1.33 9.51 2.77
CA GLU A 81 -1.83 10.75 2.17
C GLU A 81 -0.84 11.25 1.13
N CYS A 82 -1.30 11.52 -0.08
CA CYS A 82 -0.43 11.74 -1.24
C CYS A 82 -0.84 12.95 -2.09
N LEU A 83 -1.57 13.92 -1.49
CA LEU A 83 -2.23 15.00 -2.21
C LEU A 83 -1.25 15.91 -2.97
N ARG A 84 -0.04 16.09 -2.43
CA ARG A 84 1.01 16.96 -2.97
C ARG A 84 2.42 16.40 -2.73
N GLY A 85 2.58 15.10 -2.94
CA GLY A 85 3.71 14.31 -2.45
C GLY A 85 3.30 13.45 -1.25
N ASP A 86 4.21 12.62 -0.76
CA ASP A 86 3.98 11.72 0.38
C ASP A 86 3.98 12.49 1.71
N VAL A 87 2.80 12.65 2.32
CA VAL A 87 2.56 13.52 3.46
C VAL A 87 2.69 12.74 4.78
N ALA A 88 3.35 13.35 5.77
CA ALA A 88 3.50 12.86 7.14
C ALA A 88 4.30 11.53 7.29
N ALA A 89 5.00 11.12 6.23
CA ALA A 89 5.90 9.96 6.21
C ALA A 89 7.39 10.37 6.26
N GLY A 90 7.73 11.37 7.08
CA GLY A 90 9.09 11.93 7.17
C GLY A 90 9.48 12.79 5.96
N ASN A 91 10.75 12.73 5.54
CA ASN A 91 11.25 13.52 4.42
C ASN A 91 10.71 12.98 3.09
N ALA A 92 10.06 13.84 2.31
CA ALA A 92 9.55 13.58 0.97
C ALA A 92 9.55 14.89 0.17
N THR A 93 9.46 14.77 -1.15
CA THR A 93 9.31 15.94 -2.01
C THR A 93 7.99 16.63 -1.74
N ALA A 94 8.03 17.93 -1.45
CA ALA A 94 6.86 18.76 -1.23
C ALA A 94 6.50 19.51 -2.52
N PHE A 95 5.49 19.01 -3.24
CA PHE A 95 5.00 19.66 -4.45
C PHE A 95 4.06 20.84 -4.12
N PRO A 96 3.80 21.74 -5.10
CA PRO A 96 2.74 22.73 -4.98
C PRO A 96 1.42 22.07 -4.59
N GLN A 97 0.59 22.81 -3.86
CA GLN A 97 -0.73 22.32 -3.48
C GLN A 97 -1.60 22.07 -4.72
N ALA A 98 -2.60 21.17 -4.61
CA ALA A 98 -3.48 20.77 -5.71
C ALA A 98 -4.02 21.93 -6.57
N ILE A 99 -4.47 23.03 -5.96
CA ILE A 99 -4.92 24.23 -6.69
C ILE A 99 -3.80 24.89 -7.53
N GLY A 100 -2.57 24.90 -7.02
CA GLY A 100 -1.40 25.40 -7.73
C GLY A 100 -0.97 24.48 -8.87
N LEU A 101 -1.04 23.16 -8.67
CA LEU A 101 -0.84 22.19 -9.74
C LEU A 101 -1.91 22.33 -10.83
N ALA A 102 -3.17 22.52 -10.45
CA ALA A 102 -4.27 22.75 -11.39
C ALA A 102 -4.11 24.07 -12.17
N ALA A 103 -3.52 25.10 -11.57
CA ALA A 103 -3.23 26.37 -12.23
C ALA A 103 -2.16 26.26 -13.35
N SER A 104 -1.43 25.14 -13.43
CA SER A 104 -0.52 24.88 -14.55
C SER A 104 -1.25 24.50 -15.85
N PHE A 105 -2.51 24.07 -15.75
CA PHE A 105 -3.29 23.49 -16.86
C PHE A 105 -2.57 22.36 -17.63
N SER A 106 -1.64 21.63 -16.99
CA SER A 106 -0.85 20.58 -17.61
C SER A 106 -1.15 19.21 -16.98
N PRO A 107 -1.95 18.35 -17.63
CA PRO A 107 -2.16 16.97 -17.19
C PRO A 107 -0.87 16.16 -17.07
N ASP A 108 0.10 16.41 -17.95
CA ASP A 108 1.39 15.72 -17.97
C ASP A 108 2.30 16.13 -16.82
N LEU A 109 2.27 17.41 -16.41
CA LEU A 109 2.94 17.82 -15.18
C LEU A 109 2.33 17.11 -13.97
N ILE A 110 1.00 17.07 -13.87
CA ILE A 110 0.30 16.41 -12.77
C ILE A 110 0.60 14.91 -12.75
N PHE A 111 0.66 14.26 -13.93
CA PHE A 111 1.07 12.87 -14.06
C PHE A 111 2.48 12.63 -13.52
N ARG A 112 3.46 13.46 -13.93
CA ARG A 112 4.85 13.32 -13.46
C ARG A 112 4.98 13.53 -11.95
N VAL A 113 4.20 14.44 -11.37
CA VAL A 113 4.13 14.64 -9.92
C VAL A 113 3.57 13.39 -9.23
N ALA A 114 2.48 12.82 -9.78
CA ALA A 114 1.88 11.59 -9.26
C ALA A 114 2.85 10.40 -9.36
N GLU A 115 3.55 10.27 -10.48
CA GLU A 115 4.57 9.23 -10.72
C GLU A 115 5.71 9.35 -9.71
N ALA A 116 6.32 10.54 -9.58
CA ALA A 116 7.37 10.79 -8.60
C ALA A 116 6.91 10.47 -7.17
N THR A 117 5.70 10.91 -6.80
CA THR A 117 5.08 10.60 -5.50
C THR A 117 4.93 9.09 -5.31
N SER A 118 4.46 8.36 -6.33
CA SER A 118 4.27 6.91 -6.25
C SER A 118 5.57 6.13 -6.02
N VAL A 119 6.67 6.61 -6.63
CA VAL A 119 8.02 6.04 -6.44
C VAL A 119 8.49 6.28 -5.01
N GLU A 120 8.34 7.49 -4.47
CA GLU A 120 8.70 7.81 -3.09
C GLU A 120 7.90 6.97 -2.07
N VAL A 121 6.58 6.90 -2.23
CA VAL A 121 5.69 6.09 -1.37
C VAL A 121 6.11 4.62 -1.43
N ARG A 122 6.36 4.07 -2.62
CA ARG A 122 6.77 2.66 -2.76
C ARG A 122 8.13 2.40 -2.10
N ALA A 123 9.10 3.30 -2.28
CA ALA A 123 10.43 3.17 -1.69
C ALA A 123 10.35 3.15 -0.16
N LYS A 124 9.58 4.07 0.43
CA LYS A 124 9.35 4.13 1.88
C LYS A 124 8.56 2.94 2.40
N PHE A 125 7.51 2.52 1.70
CA PHE A 125 6.75 1.32 2.04
C PHE A 125 7.66 0.09 2.17
N ASN A 126 8.55 -0.13 1.19
CA ASN A 126 9.50 -1.24 1.24
C ASN A 126 10.41 -1.17 2.48
N TYR A 127 10.86 0.04 2.85
CA TYR A 127 11.60 0.25 4.09
C TYR A 127 10.75 -0.04 5.34
N TYR A 128 9.49 0.41 5.37
CA TYR A 128 8.60 0.19 6.50
C TYR A 128 8.29 -1.29 6.74
N ILE A 129 7.95 -2.03 5.69
CA ILE A 129 7.68 -3.46 5.77
C ILE A 129 8.91 -4.24 6.24
N LYS A 130 10.10 -3.92 5.70
CA LYS A 130 11.36 -4.55 6.13
C LYS A 130 11.63 -4.38 7.63
N ASN A 131 11.25 -3.22 8.18
CA ASN A 131 11.41 -2.88 9.59
C ASN A 131 10.15 -3.15 10.43
N LYS A 132 9.16 -3.90 9.91
CA LYS A 132 7.90 -4.26 10.59
C LYS A 132 7.13 -3.04 11.14
N MET A 133 7.15 -1.93 10.41
CA MET A 133 6.45 -0.72 10.77
C MET A 133 5.14 -0.58 9.98
N TYR A 134 4.00 -0.68 10.66
CA TYR A 134 2.67 -0.75 10.02
C TYR A 134 1.71 0.37 10.40
N GLY A 135 2.19 1.41 11.08
CA GLY A 135 1.37 2.54 11.53
C GLY A 135 0.95 3.51 10.43
N ASP A 136 0.34 4.62 10.83
CA ASP A 136 -0.13 5.69 9.94
C ASP A 136 0.96 6.17 8.98
N HIS A 137 0.55 6.51 7.76
CA HIS A 137 1.40 7.02 6.68
C HIS A 137 2.51 6.04 6.23
N LYS A 138 2.33 4.74 6.48
CA LYS A 138 3.28 3.69 6.10
C LYS A 138 2.70 2.64 5.15
N GLY A 139 1.46 2.84 4.69
CA GLY A 139 0.82 2.01 3.70
C GLY A 139 1.27 2.36 2.29
N VAL A 140 0.73 1.63 1.31
CA VAL A 140 0.96 1.92 -0.12
C VAL A 140 -0.30 2.41 -0.84
N SER A 141 -1.42 2.46 -0.12
CA SER A 141 -2.67 3.05 -0.56
C SER A 141 -2.75 4.50 -0.12
N CYS A 142 -2.91 5.42 -1.06
CA CYS A 142 -3.06 6.85 -0.80
C CYS A 142 -4.53 7.27 -0.79
N PHE A 143 -4.96 8.07 0.19
CA PHE A 143 -6.23 8.81 0.16
C PHE A 143 -6.12 10.08 -0.69
N SER A 144 -5.81 9.89 -1.97
CA SER A 144 -5.62 10.96 -2.94
C SER A 144 -5.93 10.43 -4.35
N PRO A 145 -6.30 11.30 -5.30
CA PRO A 145 -6.48 12.75 -5.17
C PRO A 145 -7.84 13.17 -4.58
N VAL A 146 -7.95 14.45 -4.20
CA VAL A 146 -9.25 15.08 -3.89
C VAL A 146 -9.84 15.63 -5.19
N ILE A 147 -10.96 15.03 -5.61
CA ILE A 147 -11.65 15.29 -6.89
C ILE A 147 -13.05 15.90 -6.70
N ASN A 148 -13.30 16.51 -5.54
CA ASN A 148 -14.56 17.20 -5.29
C ASN A 148 -14.63 18.50 -6.10
N ILE A 149 -15.80 18.85 -6.61
CA ILE A 149 -16.01 20.12 -7.31
C ILE A 149 -16.11 21.27 -6.28
N VAL A 150 -15.27 22.29 -6.42
CA VAL A 150 -15.41 23.54 -5.66
C VAL A 150 -16.63 24.31 -6.16
N ARG A 151 -17.76 24.17 -5.46
CA ARG A 151 -19.00 24.93 -5.76
C ARG A 151 -19.11 26.23 -4.97
N ASP A 152 -18.57 26.25 -3.76
CA ASP A 152 -18.56 27.42 -2.88
C ASP A 152 -17.11 27.76 -2.51
N PRO A 153 -16.62 28.98 -2.84
CA PRO A 153 -15.25 29.38 -2.55
C PRO A 153 -14.95 29.47 -1.05
N ARG A 154 -15.97 29.54 -0.19
CA ARG A 154 -15.82 29.58 1.28
C ARG A 154 -15.48 28.22 1.87
N TRP A 155 -15.55 27.13 1.09
CA TRP A 155 -15.19 25.80 1.59
C TRP A 155 -13.70 25.76 1.97
N GLY A 156 -13.37 25.57 3.25
CA GLY A 156 -11.98 25.61 3.75
C GLY A 156 -11.02 24.53 3.23
N ARG A 157 -11.48 23.69 2.29
CA ARG A 157 -10.66 22.70 1.57
C ARG A 157 -10.55 23.01 0.07
N THR A 158 -10.97 24.19 -0.39
CA THR A 158 -10.88 24.60 -1.80
C THR A 158 -9.46 24.46 -2.35
N GLN A 159 -8.43 24.73 -1.54
CA GLN A 159 -7.03 24.57 -1.91
C GLN A 159 -6.65 23.12 -2.25
N ASN A 160 -7.38 22.12 -1.74
CA ASN A 160 -7.08 20.71 -1.96
C ASN A 160 -7.60 20.17 -3.30
N VAL A 161 -8.38 20.96 -4.06
CA VAL A 161 -9.08 20.48 -5.25
C VAL A 161 -8.27 20.69 -6.52
N HIS A 162 -8.31 19.69 -7.40
CA HIS A 162 -7.88 19.78 -8.79
C HIS A 162 -9.04 20.25 -9.68
N LYS A 163 -8.86 21.25 -10.54
CA LYS A 163 -9.95 21.95 -11.28
C LYS A 163 -10.79 21.03 -12.21
N MET A 164 -12.11 21.28 -12.23
CA MET A 164 -13.20 20.58 -12.95
C MET A 164 -12.99 20.17 -14.42
N LEU A 165 -12.34 20.99 -15.26
CA LEU A 165 -12.11 20.62 -16.67
C LEU A 165 -10.96 19.62 -16.88
N LEU A 166 -10.11 19.46 -15.87
CA LEU A 166 -8.98 18.53 -15.87
C LEU A 166 -9.25 17.30 -15.00
N GLU A 167 -10.37 17.22 -14.26
CA GLU A 167 -10.63 16.11 -13.32
C GLU A 167 -10.68 14.74 -13.99
N SER A 168 -11.29 14.63 -15.18
CA SER A 168 -11.32 13.37 -15.95
C SER A 168 -9.93 12.97 -16.46
N GLU A 169 -9.13 13.95 -16.90
CA GLU A 169 -7.76 13.75 -17.38
C GLU A 169 -6.77 13.48 -16.24
N ILE A 170 -6.96 14.11 -15.09
CA ILE A 170 -6.17 13.91 -13.88
C ILE A 170 -6.50 12.54 -13.28
N THR A 171 -7.78 12.18 -13.15
CA THR A 171 -8.16 10.82 -12.72
C THR A 171 -7.57 9.76 -13.65
N ARG A 172 -7.51 10.06 -14.95
CA ARG A 172 -6.84 9.21 -15.93
C ARG A 172 -5.32 9.18 -15.74
N SER A 173 -4.68 10.29 -15.43
CA SER A 173 -3.25 10.35 -15.12
C SER A 173 -2.90 9.58 -13.84
N TYR A 174 -3.74 9.61 -12.82
CA TYR A 174 -3.56 8.80 -11.60
C TYR A 174 -3.93 7.30 -11.80
N SER A 175 -4.49 6.90 -12.96
CA SER A 175 -4.91 5.53 -13.25
C SER A 175 -4.23 4.95 -14.50
N PRO A 176 -3.13 4.18 -14.35
CA PRO A 176 -2.33 3.67 -15.48
C PRO A 176 -3.14 2.86 -16.49
N LYS A 177 -4.11 2.04 -16.01
CA LYS A 177 -4.95 1.18 -16.85
C LYS A 177 -5.76 1.94 -17.91
N LYS A 178 -6.10 3.21 -17.68
CA LYS A 178 -6.88 4.01 -18.65
C LYS A 178 -6.01 4.81 -19.63
N ARG A 179 -4.69 4.86 -19.46
CA ARG A 179 -3.77 5.53 -20.40
C ARG A 179 -3.25 4.57 -21.46
N GLN A 180 -3.00 3.30 -21.11
CA GLN A 180 -2.60 2.25 -22.05
C GLN A 180 -3.65 1.95 -23.13
N THR A 181 -4.93 2.23 -22.90
CA THR A 181 -5.99 2.02 -23.90
C THR A 181 -6.07 3.10 -24.99
N THR A 182 -5.21 4.13 -24.98
CA THR A 182 -5.25 5.21 -26.00
C THR A 182 -3.89 5.51 -26.61
N ILE A 183 -2.82 4.97 -26.04
CA ILE A 183 -1.53 4.90 -26.72
C ILE A 183 -1.41 3.46 -27.18
N GLY A 184 -1.84 3.24 -28.42
CA GLY A 184 -1.80 1.93 -29.07
C GLY A 184 -0.40 1.33 -29.03
N SER A 185 -0.41 0.00 -29.02
CA SER A 185 0.64 -0.88 -29.51
C SER A 185 1.70 -0.18 -30.39
N LEU A 186 2.88 -0.01 -29.82
CA LEU A 186 4.17 -0.01 -30.51
C LEU A 186 5.16 -0.78 -29.63
#